data_AF-A0A1C4MHR5-F1
#
_entry.id   AF-A0A1C4MHR5-F1
#
_cell.length_a   1.000
_cell.length_b   1.000
_cell.length_c   1.000
_cell.angle_alpha   90.00
_cell.angle_beta   90.00
_cell.angle_gamma   90.00
#
_symmetry.space_group_name_H-M   'P 1'
#
loop_
_entity.id
_entity.type
_entity.pdbx_description
1 polymer ?
#
loop_
_entity_poly.entity_id
_entity_poly.type
_entity_poly.pdbx_seq_one_letter_code
_entity_poly.pdbx_strand_id
1 'polypeptide(L)'
;MVHLSPRASKRHNRLARIPANALDAAAGPRWNADTDFDVRLQDVPLSNRRPDVVVYRADTIDVSPTRPEHVLLASRSSPPVRRPPAGS
;
A
#
# COMPACT_ATOMS: atom_id res chain seq x y z
N MET A 1 14.36 -0.33 13.75
CA MET A 1 14.46 -1.64 13.06
C MET A 1 14.11 -1.42 11.60
N VAL A 2 15.00 -1.74 10.66
CA VAL A 2 14.75 -1.58 9.22
C VAL A 2 14.27 -2.90 8.65
N HIS A 3 13.11 -2.93 8.00
CA HIS A 3 12.58 -4.12 7.34
C HIS A 3 12.83 -4.01 5.83
N LEU A 4 13.59 -4.96 5.28
CA LEU A 4 13.78 -5.08 3.84
C LEU A 4 12.70 -6.01 3.29
N SER A 5 11.70 -5.44 2.64
CA SER A 5 10.72 -6.23 1.89
C SER A 5 11.37 -6.76 0.60
N PRO A 6 11.08 -8.01 0.20
CA PRO A 6 11.45 -8.49 -1.13
C PRO A 6 10.95 -7.51 -2.20
N ARG A 7 11.75 -7.28 -3.25
CA ARG A 7 11.31 -6.47 -4.38
C ARG A 7 10.01 -7.05 -4.93
N ALA A 8 8.97 -6.23 -4.98
CA ALA A 8 7.66 -6.67 -5.42
C ALA A 8 7.75 -7.28 -6.83
N SER A 9 7.20 -8.50 -6.98
CA SER A 9 7.20 -9.18 -8.28
C SER A 9 6.35 -8.40 -9.29
N LYS A 10 6.60 -8.57 -10.60
CA LYS A 10 5.76 -7.96 -11.65
C LYS A 10 4.27 -8.30 -11.47
N ARG A 11 3.97 -9.52 -11.01
CA ARG A 11 2.60 -9.97 -10.72
C ARG A 11 1.99 -9.22 -9.55
N HIS A 12 2.75 -9.01 -8.47
CA HIS A 12 2.36 -8.22 -7.31
C HIS A 12 2.04 -6.78 -7.70
N ASN A 13 2.92 -6.13 -8.46
CA ASN A 13 2.69 -4.76 -8.94
C ASN A 13 1.45 -4.65 -9.82
N ARG A 14 1.22 -5.64 -10.69
CA ARG A 14 0.01 -5.69 -11.51
C ARG A 14 -1.25 -5.86 -10.65
N LEU A 15 -1.19 -6.71 -9.62
CA LEU A 15 -2.30 -6.93 -8.69
C LEU A 15 -2.60 -5.73 -7.81
N ALA A 16 -1.62 -4.93 -7.42
CA ALA A 16 -1.82 -3.69 -6.66
C ALA A 16 -2.41 -2.58 -7.54
N ARG A 17 -1.98 -2.50 -8.80
CA ARG A 17 -2.44 -1.46 -9.74
C ARG A 17 -3.91 -1.57 -10.11
N ILE A 18 -4.45 -2.78 -10.22
CA ILE A 18 -5.87 -3.00 -10.56
C ILE A 18 -6.83 -2.34 -9.55
N PRO A 19 -6.77 -2.66 -8.24
CA PRO A 19 -7.61 -2.01 -7.25
C PRO A 19 -7.27 -0.54 -7.06
N ALA A 20 -6.00 -0.12 -7.17
CA ALA A 20 -5.65 1.31 -7.10
C ALA A 20 -6.41 2.13 -8.14
N ASN A 21 -6.32 1.75 -9.42
CA ASN A 21 -7.03 2.45 -10.50
C ASN A 21 -8.56 2.44 -10.31
N ALA A 22 -9.12 1.32 -9.85
CA ALA A 22 -10.56 1.20 -9.63
C ALA A 22 -11.06 2.06 -8.47
N LEU A 23 -10.28 2.11 -7.38
CA LEU A 23 -10.55 2.95 -6.22
C LEU A 23 -10.42 4.42 -6.61
N ASP A 24 -9.37 4.81 -7.31
CA ASP A 24 -9.12 6.19 -7.75
C ASP A 24 -10.28 6.73 -8.60
N ALA A 25 -10.73 5.93 -9.57
CA ALA A 25 -11.88 6.25 -10.39
C ALA A 25 -13.20 6.39 -9.60
N ALA A 26 -13.32 5.70 -8.46
CA ALA A 26 -14.53 5.70 -7.62
C ALA A 26 -14.48 6.72 -6.46
N ALA A 27 -13.30 7.19 -6.08
CA ALA A 27 -13.08 7.93 -4.83
C ALA A 27 -13.58 9.39 -4.90
N GLY A 28 -13.84 9.90 -6.10
CA GLY A 28 -14.31 11.27 -6.33
C GLY A 28 -13.25 12.33 -5.97
N PRO A 29 -13.59 13.63 -6.00
CA PRO A 29 -12.58 14.70 -5.97
C PRO A 29 -11.89 14.90 -4.60
N ARG A 30 -12.31 14.18 -3.56
CA ARG A 30 -11.77 14.34 -2.20
C ARG A 30 -10.69 13.31 -1.86
N TRP A 31 -10.55 12.29 -2.68
CA TRP A 31 -9.77 11.11 -2.37
C TRP A 31 -9.02 10.65 -3.61
N ASN A 32 -7.75 10.29 -3.43
CA ASN A 32 -6.93 9.65 -4.46
C ASN A 32 -6.63 8.22 -4.03
N ALA A 33 -6.35 7.33 -4.98
CA ALA A 33 -5.86 6.00 -4.67
C ALA A 33 -4.60 5.62 -5.47
N ASP A 34 -3.52 5.32 -4.74
CA ASP A 34 -2.21 5.08 -5.33
C ASP A 34 -1.51 3.84 -4.75
N THR A 35 -0.44 3.43 -5.42
CA THR A 35 0.51 2.39 -4.98
C THR A 35 1.84 3.03 -4.58
N ASP A 36 2.73 2.27 -3.93
CA ASP A 36 4.10 2.72 -3.58
C ASP A 36 4.16 3.91 -2.60
N PHE A 37 3.21 3.94 -1.66
CA PHE A 37 3.15 4.95 -0.60
C PHE A 37 3.76 4.44 0.71
N ASP A 38 4.57 5.29 1.35
CA ASP A 38 5.04 5.11 2.72
C ASP A 38 4.07 5.78 3.70
N VAL A 39 3.46 5.00 4.57
CA VAL A 39 2.59 5.49 5.66
C VAL A 39 3.35 5.47 6.98
N ARG A 40 3.54 6.64 7.59
CA ARG A 40 4.20 6.76 8.89
C ARG A 40 3.21 6.63 10.04
N LEU A 41 3.16 5.46 10.66
CA LEU A 41 2.23 5.15 11.75
C LEU A 41 2.57 5.86 13.07
N GLN A 42 3.86 5.99 13.39
CA GLN A 42 4.30 6.69 14.61
C GLN A 42 5.73 7.23 14.43
N ASP A 43 6.07 8.33 15.09
CA ASP A 43 7.40 8.94 15.00
C ASP A 43 8.41 8.36 16.01
N VAL A 44 7.95 7.89 17.19
CA VAL A 44 8.83 7.34 18.25
C VAL A 44 8.23 6.09 18.91
N PRO A 45 8.88 4.92 18.80
CA PRO A 45 9.95 4.63 17.84
C PRO A 45 9.40 4.67 16.41
N LEU A 46 10.14 5.25 15.46
CA LEU A 46 9.71 5.42 14.08
C LEU A 46 9.16 4.12 13.47
N SER A 47 7.89 4.14 13.03
CA SER A 47 7.21 3.02 12.39
C SER A 47 6.60 3.45 11.06
N ASN A 48 7.22 3.01 9.96
CA ASN A 48 6.70 3.20 8.61
C ASN A 48 6.21 1.86 8.06
N ARG A 49 5.10 1.89 7.32
CA ARG A 49 4.58 0.75 6.57
C ARG A 49 4.47 1.12 5.09
N ARG A 50 4.76 0.16 4.22
CA ARG A 50 4.46 0.22 2.78
C ARG A 50 3.28 -0.70 2.46
N PRO A 51 2.04 -0.22 2.58
CA PRO A 51 0.91 -0.88 1.96
C PRO A 51 1.07 -0.96 0.44
N ASP A 52 0.35 -1.90 -0.18
CA ASP A 52 0.37 -2.06 -1.63
C ASP A 52 -0.51 -1.02 -2.33
N VAL A 53 -1.61 -0.63 -1.68
CA VAL A 53 -2.53 0.42 -2.14
C VAL A 53 -2.96 1.28 -0.96
N VAL A 54 -3.03 2.59 -1.16
CA VAL A 54 -3.50 3.59 -0.20
C VAL A 54 -4.58 4.46 -0.83
N VAL A 55 -5.69 4.64 -0.14
CA VAL A 55 -6.68 5.70 -0.44
C VAL A 55 -6.46 6.82 0.56
N TYR A 56 -6.18 8.02 0.08
CA TYR A 56 -5.79 9.17 0.89
C TYR A 56 -6.45 10.46 0.44
N ARG A 57 -6.47 11.49 1.29
CA ARG A 57 -7.08 12.76 0.95
C ARG A 57 -6.36 13.45 -0.21
N ALA A 58 -7.12 13.92 -1.19
CA ALA A 58 -6.57 14.49 -2.43
C ALA A 58 -5.71 15.75 -2.18
N ASP A 59 -6.02 16.54 -1.15
CA ASP A 59 -5.26 17.73 -0.76
C ASP A 59 -3.94 17.43 -0.02
N THR A 60 -3.58 16.15 0.15
CA THR A 60 -2.39 15.72 0.91
C THR A 60 -1.35 14.99 0.06
N ILE A 61 -1.46 15.03 -1.28
CA ILE A 61 -0.55 14.33 -2.20
C ILE A 61 0.93 14.71 -2.00
N ASP A 62 1.22 15.97 -1.69
CA ASP A 62 2.58 16.47 -1.47
C ASP A 62 3.07 16.27 -0.03
N VAL A 63 2.25 15.69 0.86
CA VAL A 63 2.60 15.44 2.26
C VAL A 63 3.24 14.06 2.37
N SER A 64 4.58 14.05 2.34
CA SER A 64 5.38 12.83 2.48
C SER A 64 6.22 12.81 3.77
N PRO A 65 6.26 11.68 4.51
CA PRO A 65 5.45 10.48 4.31
C PRO A 65 4.00 10.70 4.74
N THR A 66 3.08 9.98 4.10
CA THR A 66 1.65 10.11 4.39
C THR A 66 1.35 9.69 5.82
N ARG A 67 0.50 10.47 6.48
CA ARG A 67 0.09 10.24 7.86
C ARG A 67 -1.24 9.47 7.94
N PRO A 68 -1.46 8.62 8.95
CA PRO A 68 -2.68 7.80 9.06
C PRO A 68 -3.97 8.63 9.05
N GLU A 69 -3.96 9.83 9.62
CA GLU A 69 -5.10 10.75 9.62
C GLU A 69 -5.53 11.21 8.21
N HIS A 70 -4.66 11.08 7.22
CA HIS A 70 -4.96 11.38 5.82
C HIS A 70 -5.37 10.14 5.02
N VAL A 71 -5.31 8.95 5.61
CA VAL A 71 -5.58 7.67 4.95
C VAL A 71 -6.97 7.16 5.30
N LEU A 72 -7.79 6.90 4.29
CA LEU A 72 -9.07 6.23 4.45
C LEU A 72 -8.91 4.71 4.48
N LEU A 73 -8.03 4.17 3.62
CA LEU A 73 -7.84 2.75 3.45
C LEU A 73 -6.39 2.43 3.07
N ALA A 74 -5.84 1.38 3.67
CA ALA A 74 -4.56 0.80 3.27
C ALA A 74 -4.73 -0.71 3.10
N SER A 75 -4.32 -1.25 1.96
CA SER A 75 -4.41 -2.69 1.68
C SER A 75 -3.06 -3.30 1.39
N ARG A 76 -2.94 -4.59 1.69
CA ARG A 76 -1.79 -5.42 1.34
C ARG A 76 -2.29 -6.70 0.68
N SER A 77 -1.78 -6.96 -0.51
CA SER A 77 -1.92 -8.24 -1.18
C SER A 77 -0.93 -9.25 -0.58
N SER A 78 -1.41 -10.45 -0.33
CA SER A 78 -0.58 -11.53 0.15
C SER A 78 0.27 -12.09 -1.00
N PRO A 79 1.54 -12.49 -0.73
CA PRO A 79 2.28 -13.27 -1.70
C PRO A 79 1.54 -14.59 -1.99
N PRO A 80 1.71 -15.18 -3.18
CA PRO A 80 1.08 -16.44 -3.51
C PRO A 80 1.44 -17.50 -2.47
N VAL A 81 0.43 -18.16 -1.91
CA VAL A 81 0.62 -19.28 -0.98
C VAL A 81 1.41 -20.37 -1.71
N ARG A 82 2.65 -20.63 -1.28
CA ARG A 82 3.40 -21.80 -1.75
C ARG A 82 2.68 -23.03 -1.22
N ARG A 83 2.12 -23.87 -2.11
CA ARG A 83 1.67 -25.20 -1.70
C ARG A 83 2.87 -25.99 -1.18
N PRO A 84 2.74 -26.70 -0.04
CA PRO A 84 3.79 -27.64 0.37
C PRO A 84 4.01 -28.67 -0.74
N PRO A 85 5.25 -29.16 -0.94
CA PRO A 85 5.49 -30.24 -1.88
C PRO A 85 4.64 -31.45 -1.48
N ALA A 86 3.97 -32.06 -2.46
CA ALA A 86 3.28 -33.33 -2.24
C ALA A 86 4.33 -34.33 -1.76
N GLY A 87 4.15 -34.85 -0.53
CA GLY A 87 5.04 -35.84 0.04
C GLY A 87 5.15 -37.05 -0.90
N SER A 88 6.39 -37.47 -1.14
CA SER A 88 6.74 -38.77 -1.73
C SER A 88 6.78 -39.84 -0.67
#